data_AF-A0A920F2I3-F1
#
_entry.id   AF-A0A920F2I3-F1
#
_cell.length_a   1.000
_cell.length_b   1.000
_cell.length_c   1.000
_cell.angle_alpha   90.00
_cell.angle_beta   90.00
_cell.angle_gamma   90.00
#
_symmetry.space_group_name_H-M   'P 1'
#
loop_
_entity.id
_entity.type
_entity.pdbx_description
1 polymer ?
#
loop_
_entity_poly.entity_id
_entity_poly.type
_entity_poly.pdbx_seq_one_letter_code
_entity_poly.pdbx_strand_id
1 'polypeptide(L)'
;MKKLTFLLLVVFLANGQQQKNPITIESIFNESSMVFSGLVVDKQSYWDVDRKMIYTVHKVKVSKSFKGNQNEFQYVVSKGGTVGLEGL
;
A
#
# COMPACT_ATOMS: atom_id res chain seq x y z
N MET A 1 -47.42 1.00 17.55
CA MET A 1 -46.71 -0.23 17.10
C MET A 1 -46.19 -0.11 15.66
N LYS A 2 -47.01 0.27 14.66
CA LYS A 2 -46.59 0.36 13.24
C LYS A 2 -45.35 1.22 12.96
N LYS A 3 -45.17 2.35 13.68
CA LYS A 3 -43.98 3.22 13.54
C LYS A 3 -42.70 2.56 14.09
N LEU A 4 -42.82 1.74 15.12
CA LEU A 4 -41.70 0.99 15.70
C LEU A 4 -41.30 -0.19 14.80
N THR A 5 -42.29 -0.86 14.19
CA THR A 5 -42.04 -1.90 13.18
C THR A 5 -41.37 -1.34 11.93
N PHE A 6 -41.76 -0.13 11.50
CA PHE A 6 -41.13 0.56 10.38
C PHE A 6 -39.67 0.96 10.67
N LEU A 7 -39.40 1.43 11.90
CA LEU A 7 -38.04 1.77 12.33
C LEU A 7 -37.12 0.54 12.36
N LEU A 8 -37.64 -0.63 12.79
CA LEU A 8 -36.86 -1.87 12.82
C LEU A 8 -36.47 -2.36 11.41
N LEU A 9 -37.33 -2.12 10.41
CA LEU A 9 -37.10 -2.53 9.02
C LEU A 9 -35.94 -1.76 8.36
N VAL A 10 -35.77 -0.47 8.71
CA VAL A 10 -34.71 0.38 8.16
C VAL A 10 -33.32 -0.05 8.66
N VAL A 11 -33.22 -0.54 9.90
CA VAL A 11 -31.96 -1.02 10.49
C VAL A 11 -31.48 -2.30 9.81
N PHE A 12 -32.38 -3.17 9.36
CA PHE A 12 -32.00 -4.39 8.63
C PHE A 12 -31.44 -4.11 7.24
N LEU A 13 -31.92 -3.05 6.55
CA LEU A 13 -31.45 -2.67 5.22
C LEU A 13 -30.13 -1.89 5.22
N ALA A 14 -29.67 -1.41 6.38
CA ALA A 14 -28.44 -0.62 6.51
C ALA A 14 -27.15 -1.46 6.60
N ASN A 15 -27.23 -2.78 6.48
CA ASN A 15 -26.05 -3.64 6.45
C ASN A 15 -25.42 -3.60 5.05
N GLY A 16 -24.50 -2.65 4.82
CA GLY A 16 -23.67 -2.62 3.62
C GLY A 16 -22.68 -3.77 3.62
N GLN A 17 -22.89 -4.78 2.78
CA GLN A 17 -21.86 -5.79 2.50
C GLN A 17 -20.85 -5.19 1.51
N GLN A 18 -19.70 -4.73 2.01
CA GLN A 18 -18.61 -4.32 1.14
C GLN A 18 -17.91 -5.56 0.61
N GLN A 19 -18.29 -6.00 -0.59
CA GLN A 19 -17.55 -7.03 -1.31
C GLN A 19 -16.24 -6.42 -1.83
N LYS A 20 -15.13 -6.72 -1.15
CA LYS A 20 -13.80 -6.43 -1.68
C LYS A 20 -13.59 -7.35 -2.88
N ASN A 21 -13.62 -6.80 -4.09
CA ASN A 21 -13.22 -7.55 -5.27
C ASN A 21 -11.78 -8.09 -5.04
N PRO A 22 -11.50 -9.34 -5.41
CA PRO A 22 -10.16 -9.88 -5.26
C PRO A 22 -9.20 -9.06 -6.14
N ILE A 23 -8.13 -8.58 -5.54
CA ILE A 23 -7.05 -7.91 -6.30
C ILE A 23 -6.39 -9.00 -7.16
N THR A 24 -6.44 -8.83 -8.47
CA THR A 24 -5.81 -9.77 -9.41
C THR A 24 -4.37 -9.35 -9.70
N ILE A 25 -3.53 -10.32 -10.06
CA ILE A 25 -2.15 -10.05 -10.49
C ILE A 25 -2.13 -9.12 -11.72
N GLU A 26 -3.11 -9.27 -12.61
CA GLU A 26 -3.27 -8.42 -13.79
C GLU A 26 -3.58 -6.96 -13.41
N SER A 27 -4.49 -6.73 -12.45
CA SER A 27 -4.78 -5.39 -11.93
C SER A 27 -3.53 -4.77 -11.30
N ILE A 28 -2.81 -5.51 -10.45
CA ILE A 28 -1.55 -5.04 -9.84
C ILE A 28 -0.53 -4.68 -10.93
N PHE A 29 -0.36 -5.53 -11.94
CA PHE A 29 0.59 -5.30 -13.03
C PHE A 29 0.24 -4.05 -13.84
N ASN A 30 -1.04 -3.85 -14.13
CA ASN A 30 -1.54 -2.71 -14.92
C ASN A 30 -1.44 -1.40 -14.14
N GLU A 31 -1.76 -1.40 -12.85
CA GLU A 31 -1.71 -0.23 -11.97
C GLU A 31 -0.28 0.16 -11.55
N SER A 32 0.65 -0.80 -11.51
CA SER A 32 2.04 -0.54 -11.13
C SER A 32 2.76 0.30 -12.18
N SER A 33 3.51 1.32 -11.75
CA SER A 33 4.38 2.10 -12.63
C SER A 33 5.63 1.31 -13.09
N MET A 34 6.06 0.33 -12.28
CA MET A 34 7.23 -0.50 -12.55
C MET A 34 7.05 -1.90 -11.95
N VAL A 35 7.53 -2.93 -12.66
CA VAL A 35 7.51 -4.33 -12.20
C VAL A 35 8.84 -4.98 -12.57
N PHE A 36 9.58 -5.49 -11.60
CA PHE A 36 10.89 -6.11 -11.81
C PHE A 36 11.19 -7.18 -10.76
N SER A 37 12.11 -8.09 -11.09
CA SER A 37 12.75 -8.99 -10.13
C SER A 37 14.20 -8.58 -9.89
N GLY A 38 14.69 -8.80 -8.68
CA GLY A 38 16.04 -8.40 -8.29
C GLY A 38 16.39 -8.83 -6.87
N LEU A 39 17.63 -8.53 -6.47
CA LEU A 39 18.16 -8.81 -5.14
C LEU A 39 18.30 -7.50 -4.36
N VAL A 40 17.81 -7.45 -3.12
CA VAL A 40 18.09 -6.33 -2.21
C VAL A 40 19.55 -6.44 -1.78
N VAL A 41 20.37 -5.47 -2.19
CA VAL A 41 21.82 -5.47 -1.91
C VAL A 41 22.20 -4.52 -0.78
N ASP A 42 21.34 -3.56 -0.46
CA ASP A 42 21.52 -2.63 0.64
C ASP A 42 20.18 -2.13 1.17
N LYS A 43 20.13 -1.76 2.45
CA LYS A 43 18.93 -1.26 3.12
C LYS A 43 19.33 -0.27 4.22
N GLN A 44 18.84 0.96 4.10
CA GLN A 44 19.12 2.02 5.06
C GLN A 44 17.85 2.78 5.43
N SER A 45 17.72 3.14 6.71
CA SER A 45 16.61 3.96 7.21
C SER A 45 17.01 5.43 7.31
N TYR A 46 16.07 6.29 6.96
CA TYR A 46 16.21 7.73 6.95
C TYR A 46 14.99 8.38 7.59
N TRP A 47 15.20 9.52 8.21
CA TRP A 47 14.13 10.38 8.67
C TRP A 47 13.68 11.26 7.51
N ASP A 48 12.41 11.62 7.49
CA ASP A 48 11.94 12.68 6.61
C ASP A 48 12.45 14.05 7.05
N VAL A 49 12.22 15.04 6.19
CA VAL A 49 12.71 16.41 6.39
C VAL A 49 12.21 16.99 7.72
N ASP A 50 10.97 16.67 8.09
CA ASP A 50 10.32 17.15 9.31
C ASP A 50 10.63 16.30 10.55
N ARG A 51 11.42 15.23 10.40
CA ARG A 51 11.78 14.27 11.45
C ARG A 51 10.59 13.61 12.18
N LYS A 52 9.50 13.38 11.46
CA LYS A 52 8.29 12.73 11.97
C LYS A 52 8.15 11.29 11.47
N MET A 53 8.58 11.05 10.24
CA MET A 53 8.45 9.75 9.58
C MET A 53 9.83 9.14 9.38
N ILE A 54 9.92 7.83 9.58
CA ILE A 54 11.08 7.02 9.25
C ILE A 54 10.74 6.21 8.00
N TYR A 55 11.56 6.35 6.97
CA TYR A 55 11.46 5.61 5.72
C TYR A 55 12.66 4.66 5.58
N THR A 56 12.40 3.48 5.03
CA THR A 56 13.44 2.51 4.69
C THR A 56 13.63 2.52 3.18
N VAL A 57 14.84 2.79 2.73
CA VAL A 57 15.23 2.73 1.32
C VAL A 57 15.95 1.41 1.08
N HIS A 58 15.41 0.61 0.16
CA HIS A 58 15.98 -0.66 -0.28
C HIS A 58 16.64 -0.45 -1.64
N LYS A 59 17.95 -0.66 -1.74
CA LYS A 59 18.66 -0.69 -3.02
C LYS A 59 18.55 -2.09 -3.59
N VAL A 60 17.88 -2.22 -4.73
CA VAL A 60 17.64 -3.49 -5.40
C VAL A 60 18.48 -3.55 -6.67
N LYS A 61 19.35 -4.55 -6.78
CA LYS A 61 20.02 -4.89 -8.05
C LYS A 61 19.01 -5.63 -8.92
N VAL A 62 18.65 -5.03 -10.05
CA VAL A 62 17.63 -5.58 -10.96
C VAL A 62 18.21 -6.74 -11.76
N SER A 63 17.52 -7.88 -11.70
CA SER A 63 17.83 -9.05 -12.53
C SER A 63 17.03 -9.03 -13.83
N LYS A 64 15.74 -8.64 -13.77
CA LYS A 64 14.87 -8.53 -14.94
C LYS A 64 13.77 -7.50 -14.69
N SER A 65 13.56 -6.60 -15.65
CA SER A 65 12.39 -5.70 -15.65
C SER A 65 11.30 -6.26 -16.57
N PHE A 66 10.06 -6.22 -16.10
CA PHE A 66 8.85 -6.61 -16.82
C PHE A 66 8.02 -5.39 -17.25
N LYS A 67 8.16 -4.25 -16.54
CA LYS A 67 7.49 -2.96 -16.84
C LYS A 67 8.32 -1.81 -16.27
N GLY A 68 8.44 -0.71 -17.02
CA GLY A 68 9.20 0.49 -16.63
C GLY A 68 10.70 0.42 -16.99
N ASN A 69 11.47 1.39 -16.54
CA ASN A 69 12.88 1.59 -16.93
C ASN A 69 13.82 0.44 -16.49
N GLN A 70 14.83 0.16 -17.31
CA GLN A 70 15.81 -0.91 -17.12
C GLN A 70 17.13 -0.43 -16.49
N ASN A 71 17.05 0.22 -15.33
CA ASN A 71 18.25 0.60 -14.59
C ASN A 71 18.85 -0.63 -13.88
N GLU A 72 20.18 -0.67 -13.74
CA GLU A 72 20.88 -1.73 -12.99
C GLU A 72 20.42 -1.79 -11.52
N PHE A 73 20.18 -0.62 -10.92
CA PHE A 73 19.68 -0.49 -9.56
C PHE A 73 18.38 0.29 -9.52
N GLN A 74 17.47 -0.17 -8.66
CA GLN A 74 16.23 0.53 -8.31
C GLN A 74 16.17 0.75 -6.81
N TYR A 75 15.59 1.88 -6.40
CA TYR A 75 15.44 2.25 -5.00
C TYR A 75 13.97 2.19 -4.63
N VAL A 76 13.63 1.26 -3.74
CA VAL A 76 12.26 1.10 -3.23
C VAL A 76 12.20 1.75 -1.86
N VAL A 77 11.29 2.72 -1.70
CA VAL A 77 11.08 3.41 -0.41
C VAL A 77 9.82 2.88 0.23
N SER A 78 9.94 2.35 1.46
CA SER A 78 8.82 1.89 2.26
C SER A 78 8.72 2.71 3.55
N LYS A 79 7.50 2.97 4.02
CA LYS A 79 7.29 3.50 5.39
C LYS A 79 7.87 2.51 6.40
N GLY A 80 8.75 2.97 7.27
CA GLY A 80 9.36 2.17 8.34
C GLY A 80 8.66 2.37 9.68
N GLY A 81 8.43 3.62 10.06
CA GLY A 81 7.78 3.95 11.33
C GLY A 81 7.65 5.45 11.51
N THR A 82 7.28 5.85 12.71
CA THR A 82 7.07 7.26 13.06
C THR A 82 7.66 7.57 14.42
N VAL A 83 7.91 8.85 14.65
CA VAL A 83 8.56 9.34 15.87
C VAL A 83 7.49 9.97 16.74
N GLY A 84 7.36 9.47 17.97
CA GLY A 84 6.26 9.83 18.86
C GLY A 84 4.93 9.22 18.43
N LEU A 85 3.82 9.74 18.96
CA LEU A 85 2.46 9.31 18.62
C LEU A 85 1.84 10.13 17.47
N GLU A 86 2.58 11.11 16.94
CA GLU A 86 2.08 12.05 15.93
C GLU A 86 2.07 11.48 14.51
N GLY A 87 2.64 10.29 14.32
CA GLY A 87 2.70 9.66 13.02
C GLY A 87 1.60 8.64 12.80
N LEU A 88 0.37 9.14 12.71
CA LEU A 88 -0.74 8.69 11.86
C LEU A 88 -1.97 9.56 12.17
#